data_AF-A9UJ13-F1
#
_entry.id   AF-A9UJ13-F1
#
_cell.length_a   1.000
_cell.length_b   1.000
_cell.length_c   1.000
_cell.angle_alpha   90.00
_cell.angle_beta   90.00
_cell.angle_gamma   90.00
#
_symmetry.space_group_name_H-M   'P 1'
#
loop_
_entity.id
_entity.type
_entity.pdbx_description
1 polymer ?
#
loop_
_entity_poly.entity_id
_entity_poly.type
_entity_poly.pdbx_seq_one_letter_code
_entity_poly.pdbx_strand_id
1 'polypeptide(L)'
;YMMLRDALHYKATFIRLKTANRQKYNNICPSDSEWAMAVKVFQCLQSFYDLTELQSGTSYPTANMFYRGFCEIKELLDKWCVDENLTIRTMAISMSDKFEKYWSCSSLSLALACFLDPRYKKKLAELYMIKFYGDYYQVRLNELVGAMKNLFLFYASSKPSASNND
;
A
#
# COMPACT_ATOMS: atom_id res chain seq x y z
N TYR A 1 2.25 -2.82 -13.65
CA TYR A 1 3.05 -1.60 -13.90
C TYR A 1 4.10 -1.82 -15.00
N MET A 2 5.15 -2.64 -14.79
CA MET A 2 6.26 -2.77 -15.75
C MET A 2 5.84 -3.09 -17.20
N MET A 3 4.90 -4.01 -17.39
CA MET A 3 4.36 -4.31 -18.73
C MET A 3 3.74 -3.09 -19.43
N LEU A 4 3.00 -2.26 -18.70
CA LEU A 4 2.39 -1.04 -19.25
C LEU A 4 3.44 0.03 -19.55
N ARG A 5 4.46 0.17 -18.69
CA ARG A 5 5.61 1.04 -18.94
C ARG A 5 6.23 0.74 -20.30
N ASP A 6 6.53 -0.53 -20.53
CA ASP A 6 7.21 -0.98 -21.75
C ASP A 6 6.28 -0.89 -22.97
N ALA A 7 5.01 -1.27 -22.83
CA ALA A 7 4.02 -1.15 -23.90
C ALA A 7 3.82 0.32 -24.34
N LEU A 8 3.74 1.26 -23.38
CA LEU A 8 3.61 2.69 -23.66
C LEU A 8 4.88 3.25 -24.33
N HIS A 9 6.06 2.82 -23.89
CA HIS A 9 7.33 3.19 -24.53
C HIS A 9 7.36 2.81 -26.02
N TYR A 10 6.82 1.64 -26.37
CA TYR A 10 6.76 1.16 -27.75
C TYR A 10 5.51 1.57 -28.53
N LYS A 11 4.66 2.48 -28.03
CA LYS A 11 3.42 2.91 -28.70
C LYS A 11 3.63 3.28 -30.17
N ALA A 12 4.66 4.08 -30.47
CA ALA A 12 4.98 4.49 -31.83
C ALA A 12 5.35 3.30 -32.74
N THR A 13 6.03 2.29 -32.19
CA THR A 13 6.36 1.06 -32.90
C THR A 13 5.11 0.26 -33.25
N PHE A 14 4.15 0.12 -32.32
CA PHE A 14 2.86 -0.53 -32.60
C PHE A 14 2.08 0.16 -33.73
N ILE A 15 2.02 1.49 -33.70
CA ILE A 15 1.36 2.28 -34.75
C ILE A 15 2.05 2.09 -36.10
N ARG A 16 3.40 2.13 -36.13
CA ARG A 16 4.17 1.91 -37.36
C ARG A 16 3.97 0.50 -37.92
N LEU A 17 3.94 -0.53 -37.07
CA LEU A 17 3.69 -1.91 -37.48
C LEU A 17 2.29 -2.08 -38.09
N LYS A 18 1.27 -1.47 -37.49
CA LYS A 18 -0.10 -1.44 -38.05
C LYS A 18 -0.11 -0.78 -39.43
N THR A 19 0.58 0.34 -39.61
CA THR A 19 0.65 1.03 -40.90
C THR A 19 1.41 0.22 -41.96
N ALA A 20 2.51 -0.44 -41.58
CA ALA A 20 3.33 -1.22 -42.49
C ALA A 20 2.67 -2.53 -42.96
N ASN A 21 1.89 -3.20 -42.11
CA ASN A 21 1.16 -4.42 -42.48
C ASN A 21 -0.18 -4.50 -41.72
N ARG A 22 -1.20 -3.83 -42.26
CA ARG A 22 -2.53 -3.77 -41.64
C ARG A 22 -3.14 -5.15 -41.46
N GLN A 23 -3.07 -6.02 -42.46
CA GLN A 23 -3.72 -7.34 -42.41
C GLN A 23 -3.22 -8.20 -41.25
N LYS A 24 -1.93 -8.09 -40.90
CA LYS A 24 -1.33 -8.83 -39.78
C LYS A 24 -1.51 -8.16 -38.43
N TYR A 25 -1.44 -6.82 -38.34
CA TYR A 25 -1.30 -6.09 -37.08
C TYR A 25 -2.53 -5.25 -36.67
N ASN A 26 -3.61 -5.24 -37.46
CA ASN A 26 -4.80 -4.44 -37.16
C ASN A 26 -5.43 -4.78 -35.79
N ASN A 27 -5.41 -6.06 -35.41
CA ASN A 27 -5.99 -6.55 -34.16
C ASN A 27 -5.00 -6.54 -32.98
N ILE A 28 -3.75 -6.14 -33.21
CA ILE A 28 -2.69 -6.14 -32.18
C ILE A 28 -2.43 -4.73 -31.66
N CYS A 29 -2.52 -3.71 -32.53
CA CYS A 29 -2.30 -2.33 -32.13
C CYS A 29 -3.54 -1.78 -31.41
N PRO A 30 -3.41 -1.34 -30.14
CA PRO A 30 -4.51 -0.68 -29.44
C PRO A 30 -4.99 0.56 -30.18
N SER A 31 -6.27 0.86 -29.99
CA SER A 31 -6.91 2.10 -30.41
C SER A 31 -6.44 3.30 -29.58
N ASP A 32 -6.73 4.51 -30.04
CA ASP A 32 -6.34 5.72 -29.33
C ASP A 32 -6.99 5.85 -27.95
N SER A 33 -8.24 5.38 -27.81
CA SER A 33 -8.94 5.34 -26.51
C SER A 33 -8.31 4.32 -25.56
N GLU A 34 -7.91 3.15 -26.04
CA GLU A 34 -7.19 2.15 -25.25
C GLU A 34 -5.81 2.66 -24.81
N TRP A 35 -5.08 3.35 -25.70
CA TRP A 35 -3.83 4.00 -25.33
C TRP A 35 -4.03 5.08 -24.27
N ALA A 36 -5.05 5.92 -24.41
CA ALA A 36 -5.37 6.93 -23.41
C ALA A 36 -5.72 6.29 -22.06
N MET A 37 -6.48 5.19 -22.06
CA MET A 37 -6.80 4.44 -20.85
C MET A 37 -5.55 3.79 -20.24
N ALA A 38 -4.65 3.23 -21.05
CA ALA A 38 -3.40 2.63 -20.60
C ALA A 38 -2.50 3.65 -19.89
N VAL A 39 -2.45 4.90 -20.36
CA VAL A 39 -1.73 5.99 -19.68
C VAL A 39 -2.34 6.29 -18.31
N LYS A 40 -3.66 6.38 -18.20
CA LYS A 40 -4.34 6.62 -16.92
C LYS A 40 -4.06 5.49 -15.91
N VAL A 41 -4.19 4.24 -16.34
CA VAL A 41 -3.88 3.07 -15.50
C VAL A 41 -2.40 3.05 -15.11
N PHE A 42 -1.50 3.37 -16.03
CA PHE A 42 -0.07 3.46 -15.77
C PHE A 42 0.25 4.46 -14.66
N GLN A 43 -0.34 5.66 -14.71
CA GLN A 43 -0.14 6.70 -13.69
C GLN A 43 -0.62 6.26 -12.31
N CYS A 44 -1.81 5.65 -12.21
CA CYS A 44 -2.29 5.07 -10.95
C CYS A 44 -1.31 4.01 -10.43
N LEU A 45 -0.98 3.02 -11.27
CA LEU A 45 -0.12 1.91 -10.88
C LEU A 45 1.32 2.34 -10.57
N GLN A 46 1.78 3.49 -11.06
CA GLN A 46 3.09 4.03 -10.72
C GLN A 46 3.16 4.38 -9.23
N SER A 47 2.21 5.17 -8.72
CA SER A 47 2.17 5.53 -7.30
C SER A 47 2.10 4.31 -6.38
N PHE A 48 1.34 3.29 -6.80
CA PHE A 48 1.27 2.03 -6.06
C PHE A 48 2.59 1.24 -6.12
N TYR A 49 3.24 1.20 -7.29
CA TYR A 49 4.51 0.53 -7.48
C TYR A 49 5.62 1.16 -6.64
N ASP A 50 5.75 2.49 -6.67
CA ASP A 50 6.79 3.22 -5.95
C ASP A 50 6.70 2.98 -4.43
N LEU A 51 5.47 2.98 -3.88
CA LEU A 51 5.24 2.61 -2.49
C LEU A 51 5.65 1.16 -2.23
N THR A 52 5.10 0.23 -3.02
CA THR A 52 5.36 -1.21 -2.82
C THR A 52 6.85 -1.55 -2.93
N GLU A 53 7.60 -0.92 -3.83
CA GLU A 53 9.04 -1.10 -3.97
C GLU A 53 9.78 -0.66 -2.70
N LEU A 54 9.44 0.51 -2.15
CA LEU A 54 9.98 0.98 -0.87
C LEU A 54 9.67 0.02 0.29
N GLN A 55 8.50 -0.61 0.29
CA GLN A 55 8.12 -1.58 1.33
C GLN A 55 8.69 -2.99 1.10
N SER A 56 9.06 -3.33 -0.13
CA SER A 56 9.63 -4.65 -0.48
C SER A 56 11.14 -4.74 -0.22
N GLY A 57 11.76 -3.65 0.25
CA GLY A 57 13.17 -3.63 0.62
C GLY A 57 13.49 -4.60 1.76
N THR A 58 14.53 -5.43 1.58
CA THR A 58 15.00 -6.40 2.58
C THR A 58 16.31 -5.96 3.27
N SER A 59 16.92 -4.87 2.80
CA SER A 59 18.22 -4.38 3.27
C SER A 59 18.16 -3.44 4.48
N TYR A 60 16.97 -3.15 5.01
CA TYR A 60 16.79 -2.30 6.20
C TYR A 60 15.59 -2.77 7.04
N PRO A 61 15.59 -2.46 8.36
CA PRO A 61 14.42 -2.71 9.20
C PRO A 61 13.23 -1.90 8.70
N THR A 62 12.20 -2.59 8.22
CA THR A 62 11.03 -1.99 7.56
C THR A 62 9.77 -2.00 8.42
N ALA A 63 9.71 -2.83 9.48
CA ALA A 63 8.52 -3.06 10.32
C ALA A 63 7.81 -1.78 10.79
N ASN A 64 8.59 -0.81 11.26
CA ASN A 64 8.13 0.51 11.71
C ASN A 64 7.66 1.44 10.56
N MET A 65 8.18 1.27 9.35
CA MET A 65 7.82 2.07 8.17
C MET A 65 6.62 1.48 7.41
N PHE A 66 6.39 0.18 7.51
CA PHE A 66 5.30 -0.50 6.81
C PHE A 66 3.94 0.10 7.15
N TYR A 67 3.65 0.40 8.41
CA TYR A 67 2.35 0.95 8.79
C TYR A 67 2.00 2.20 7.97
N ARG A 68 2.95 3.14 7.89
CA ARG A 68 2.82 4.36 7.07
C ARG A 68 2.59 4.02 5.60
N GLY A 69 3.40 3.15 5.02
CA GLY A 69 3.29 2.76 3.61
C GLY A 69 1.94 2.12 3.28
N PHE A 70 1.44 1.22 4.13
CA PHE A 70 0.12 0.62 3.98
C PHE A 70 -1.00 1.67 4.08
N CYS A 71 -0.88 2.64 5.00
CA CYS A 71 -1.83 3.73 5.08
C CYS A 71 -1.80 4.62 3.82
N GLU A 72 -0.62 4.94 3.28
CA GLU A 72 -0.48 5.69 2.03
C GLU A 72 -1.09 4.93 0.84
N ILE A 73 -0.90 3.60 0.77
CA ILE A 73 -1.56 2.74 -0.23
C ILE A 73 -3.08 2.79 -0.06
N LYS A 74 -3.59 2.68 1.18
CA LYS A 74 -5.03 2.75 1.45
C LYS A 74 -5.63 4.06 0.95
N GLU A 75 -4.96 5.19 1.20
CA GLU A 75 -5.41 6.50 0.72
C GLU A 75 -5.49 6.59 -0.81
N LEU A 76 -4.51 6.02 -1.52
CA LEU A 76 -4.54 5.95 -2.97
C LEU A 76 -5.73 5.12 -3.47
N LEU A 77 -5.95 3.95 -2.85
CA LEU A 77 -7.06 3.07 -3.21
C LEU A 77 -8.41 3.73 -2.94
N ASP A 78 -8.60 4.32 -1.75
CA ASP A 78 -9.84 5.02 -1.38
C ASP A 78 -10.14 6.16 -2.37
N LYS A 79 -9.11 6.92 -2.80
CA LYS A 79 -9.24 7.95 -3.84
C LYS A 79 -9.68 7.36 -5.18
N TRP A 80 -9.09 6.25 -5.62
CA TRP A 80 -9.41 5.65 -6.91
C TRP A 80 -10.76 4.92 -6.91
N CYS A 81 -11.24 4.44 -5.76
CA CYS A 81 -12.56 3.83 -5.60
C CYS A 81 -13.71 4.79 -5.87
N VAL A 82 -13.48 6.10 -5.82
CA VAL A 82 -14.47 7.14 -6.15
C VAL A 82 -14.14 7.89 -7.44
N ASP A 83 -13.18 7.40 -8.22
CA ASP A 83 -12.79 8.01 -9.49
C ASP A 83 -13.95 7.99 -10.50
N GLU A 84 -14.10 9.06 -11.29
CA GLU A 84 -15.13 9.17 -12.32
C GLU A 84 -14.98 8.09 -13.39
N ASN A 85 -13.73 7.71 -13.70
CA ASN A 85 -13.44 6.67 -14.67
C ASN A 85 -13.77 5.29 -14.12
N LEU A 86 -14.78 4.64 -14.73
CA LEU A 86 -15.25 3.31 -14.34
C LEU A 86 -14.13 2.26 -14.32
N THR A 87 -13.18 2.30 -15.25
CA THR A 87 -12.08 1.32 -15.30
C THR A 87 -11.12 1.48 -14.12
N ILE A 88 -10.77 2.73 -13.78
CA ILE A 88 -9.94 3.01 -12.59
C ILE A 88 -10.69 2.58 -11.32
N ARG A 89 -11.97 2.93 -11.22
CA ARG A 89 -12.80 2.56 -10.07
C ARG A 89 -12.91 1.05 -9.88
N THR A 90 -13.22 0.29 -10.93
CA THR A 90 -13.31 -1.17 -10.87
C THR A 90 -11.97 -1.82 -10.51
N MET A 91 -10.86 -1.29 -11.05
CA MET A 91 -9.52 -1.74 -10.69
C MET A 91 -9.24 -1.48 -9.20
N ALA A 92 -9.55 -0.28 -8.71
CA ALA A 92 -9.32 0.13 -7.33
C ALA A 92 -10.11 -0.72 -6.33
N ILE A 93 -11.38 -0.99 -6.60
CA ILE A 93 -12.21 -1.88 -5.77
C ILE A 93 -11.56 -3.26 -5.67
N SER A 94 -11.16 -3.84 -6.79
CA SER A 94 -10.51 -5.17 -6.83
C SER A 94 -9.16 -5.19 -6.09
N MET A 95 -8.41 -4.09 -6.12
CA MET A 95 -7.16 -3.94 -5.38
C MET A 95 -7.42 -3.73 -3.88
N SER A 96 -8.47 -2.98 -3.53
CA SER A 96 -8.90 -2.73 -2.15
C SER A 96 -9.33 -4.02 -1.45
N ASP A 97 -10.07 -4.89 -2.12
CA ASP A 97 -10.46 -6.19 -1.56
C ASP A 97 -9.24 -7.05 -1.18
N LYS A 98 -8.20 -7.04 -2.03
CA LYS A 98 -6.94 -7.72 -1.74
C LYS A 98 -6.18 -7.05 -0.61
N PHE A 99 -6.16 -5.71 -0.58
CA PHE A 99 -5.53 -4.95 0.47
C PHE A 99 -6.14 -5.25 1.85
N GLU A 100 -7.48 -5.20 1.97
CA GLU A 100 -8.19 -5.42 3.24
C GLU A 100 -7.96 -6.82 3.81
N LYS A 101 -7.79 -7.83 2.94
CA LYS A 101 -7.40 -9.19 3.36
C LYS A 101 -6.07 -9.20 4.12
N TYR A 102 -5.05 -8.47 3.65
CA TYR A 102 -3.76 -8.41 4.33
C TYR A 102 -3.79 -7.46 5.53
N TRP A 103 -4.52 -6.35 5.40
CA TRP A 103 -4.66 -5.35 6.45
C TRP A 103 -5.33 -5.90 7.70
N SER A 104 -6.42 -6.65 7.55
CA SER A 104 -7.15 -7.25 8.68
C SER A 104 -6.29 -8.20 9.51
N CYS A 105 -5.33 -8.92 8.91
CA CYS A 105 -4.45 -9.84 9.62
C CYS A 105 -3.27 -9.17 10.33
N SER A 106 -2.81 -8.00 9.86
CA SER A 106 -1.49 -7.44 10.25
C SER A 106 -1.53 -6.01 10.75
N SER A 107 -2.63 -5.29 10.59
CA SER A 107 -2.77 -3.86 10.92
C SER A 107 -2.36 -3.52 12.35
N LEU A 108 -2.77 -4.32 13.34
CA LEU A 108 -2.40 -4.10 14.74
C LEU A 108 -0.89 -4.29 14.97
N SER A 109 -0.30 -5.37 14.44
CA SER A 109 1.14 -5.62 14.57
C SER A 109 1.98 -4.53 13.91
N LEU A 110 1.57 -4.06 12.74
CA LEU A 110 2.23 -2.94 12.05
C LEU A 110 2.08 -1.63 12.84
N ALA A 111 0.90 -1.36 13.39
CA ALA A 111 0.66 -0.20 14.24
C ALA A 111 1.52 -0.24 15.53
N LEU A 112 1.70 -1.42 16.13
CA LEU A 112 2.58 -1.63 17.29
C LEU A 112 4.04 -1.35 16.94
N ALA A 113 4.52 -1.86 15.79
CA ALA A 113 5.88 -1.60 15.32
C ALA A 113 6.12 -0.10 15.07
N CYS A 114 5.13 0.59 14.50
CA CYS A 114 5.16 2.05 14.33
C CYS A 114 5.15 2.79 15.67
N PHE A 115 4.33 2.33 16.64
CA PHE A 115 4.26 2.91 17.98
C PHE A 115 5.60 2.79 18.74
N LEU A 116 6.31 1.67 18.55
CA LEU A 116 7.61 1.43 19.14
C LEU A 116 8.74 2.26 18.52
N ASP A 117 8.51 2.86 17.34
CA ASP A 117 9.49 3.76 16.73
C ASP A 117 9.61 5.06 17.56
N PRO A 118 10.80 5.37 18.12
CA PRO A 118 10.98 6.57 18.94
C PRO A 118 10.68 7.89 18.21
N ARG A 119 10.77 7.91 16.86
CA ARG A 119 10.55 9.09 16.02
C ARG A 119 9.07 9.46 15.92
N TYR A 120 8.21 8.44 15.87
CA TYR A 120 6.78 8.62 15.59
C TYR A 120 5.91 8.39 16.82
N LYS A 121 6.28 7.41 17.65
CA LYS A 121 5.53 6.97 18.84
C LYS A 121 4.05 6.77 18.51
N LYS A 122 3.17 7.13 19.44
CA LYS A 122 1.72 7.11 19.28
C LYS A 122 1.20 7.99 18.14
N LYS A 123 1.85 9.13 17.85
CA LYS A 123 1.27 10.21 17.04
C LYS A 123 0.94 9.79 15.61
N LEU A 124 1.84 9.04 14.97
CA LEU A 124 1.62 8.62 13.58
C LEU A 124 0.50 7.59 13.47
N ALA A 125 0.45 6.61 14.36
CA ALA A 125 -0.64 5.64 14.41
C ALA A 125 -1.99 6.31 14.70
N GLU A 126 -2.03 7.23 15.67
CA GLU A 126 -3.21 8.01 16.02
C GLU A 126 -3.72 8.85 14.85
N LEU A 127 -2.83 9.52 14.10
CA LEU A 127 -3.19 10.31 12.93
C LEU A 127 -3.92 9.47 11.87
N TYR A 128 -3.37 8.31 11.51
CA TYR A 128 -4.02 7.45 10.51
C TYR A 128 -5.30 6.80 11.04
N MET A 129 -5.34 6.45 12.33
CA MET A 129 -6.58 5.94 12.94
C MET A 129 -7.70 6.98 12.91
N ILE A 130 -7.40 8.25 13.23
CA ILE A 130 -8.38 9.36 13.10
C ILE A 130 -8.85 9.46 11.66
N LYS A 131 -7.92 9.43 10.70
CA LYS A 131 -8.22 9.58 9.28
C LYS A 131 -9.13 8.48 8.74
N PHE A 132 -8.88 7.21 9.08
CA PHE A 132 -9.63 6.08 8.51
C PHE A 132 -10.86 5.66 9.30
N TYR A 133 -10.88 5.88 10.62
CA TYR A 133 -11.98 5.43 11.48
C TYR A 133 -12.86 6.56 11.99
N GLY A 134 -12.50 7.83 11.73
CA GLY A 134 -13.27 9.00 12.15
C GLY A 134 -13.54 8.94 13.66
N ASP A 135 -14.81 9.10 14.06
CA ASP A 135 -15.22 9.08 15.46
C ASP A 135 -14.90 7.78 16.20
N TYR A 136 -14.71 6.67 15.48
CA TYR A 136 -14.39 5.36 16.06
C TYR A 136 -12.89 5.14 16.31
N TYR A 137 -12.03 6.13 16.01
CA TYR A 137 -10.57 5.97 16.14
C TYR A 137 -10.13 5.61 17.56
N GLN A 138 -10.84 6.11 18.59
CA GLN A 138 -10.49 5.88 19.98
C GLN A 138 -10.53 4.38 20.33
N VAL A 139 -11.44 3.62 19.72
CA VAL A 139 -11.54 2.17 19.93
C VAL A 139 -10.26 1.47 19.46
N ARG A 140 -9.81 1.79 18.24
CA ARG A 140 -8.57 1.24 17.66
C ARG A 140 -7.32 1.67 18.39
N LEU A 141 -7.31 2.93 18.85
CA LEU A 141 -6.19 3.46 19.59
C LEU A 141 -6.06 2.83 20.98
N ASN A 142 -7.18 2.60 21.66
CA ASN A 142 -7.20 1.91 22.95
C ASN A 142 -6.78 0.45 22.80
N GLU A 143 -7.20 -0.23 21.73
CA GLU A 143 -6.74 -1.57 21.38
C GLU A 143 -5.21 -1.61 21.20
N LEU A 144 -4.65 -0.65 20.46
CA LEU A 144 -3.20 -0.51 20.27
C LEU A 144 -2.46 -0.28 21.60
N VAL A 145 -2.92 0.67 22.41
CA VAL A 145 -2.29 1.00 23.71
C VAL A 145 -2.41 -0.18 24.68
N GLY A 146 -3.55 -0.89 24.68
CA GLY A 146 -3.75 -2.10 25.47
C GLY A 146 -2.77 -3.20 25.08
N ALA A 147 -2.62 -3.47 23.78
CA ALA A 147 -1.65 -4.44 23.28
C ALA A 147 -0.21 -4.07 23.66
N MET A 148 0.17 -2.79 23.57
CA MET A 148 1.49 -2.31 24.05
C MET A 148 1.71 -2.55 25.54
N LYS A 149 0.71 -2.28 26.38
CA LYS A 149 0.79 -2.54 27.83
C LYS A 149 0.97 -4.03 28.12
N ASN A 150 0.24 -4.89 27.42
CA ASN A 150 0.35 -6.34 27.57
C ASN A 150 1.74 -6.84 27.17
N LEU A 151 2.28 -6.35 26.04
CA LEU A 151 3.64 -6.64 25.60
C LEU A 151 4.68 -6.23 26.65
N PHE A 152 4.52 -5.04 27.24
CA PHE A 152 5.40 -4.55 28.29
C PHE A 152 5.33 -5.41 29.56
N LEU A 153 4.13 -5.75 30.02
CA LEU A 153 3.93 -6.60 31.20
C LEU A 153 4.53 -8.00 31.00
N PHE A 154 4.29 -8.59 29.83
CA PHE A 154 4.89 -9.88 29.46
C PHE A 154 6.42 -9.82 29.51
N TYR A 155 7.02 -8.80 28.89
CA TYR A 155 8.47 -8.59 28.91
C TYR A 155 9.01 -8.38 30.33
N ALA A 156 8.35 -7.53 31.13
CA ALA A 156 8.76 -7.23 32.50
C ALA A 156 8.70 -8.47 33.42
N SER A 157 7.68 -9.32 33.25
CA SER A 157 7.54 -10.58 33.99
C SER A 157 8.52 -11.67 33.57
N SER A 158 9.08 -11.56 32.36
CA SER A 158 10.01 -12.54 31.77
C SER A 158 11.48 -12.25 32.08
N LYS A 159 11.80 -11.20 32.86
CA LYS A 159 13.18 -10.97 33.33
C LYS A 159 13.58 -12.03 34.36
N PRO A 160 14.72 -12.73 34.18
CA PRO A 160 15.30 -13.52 35.26
C PRO A 160 15.71 -12.56 36.39
N SER A 161 15.40 -12.91 37.64
CA SER A 161 15.98 -12.24 38.81
C SER A 161 17.49 -12.19 38.65
N ALA A 162 18.07 -10.98 38.68
CA ALA A 162 19.52 -10.83 38.75
C ALA A 162 20.01 -11.70 39.91
N SER A 163 20.83 -12.70 39.62
CA SER A 163 21.58 -13.43 40.63
C SER A 163 22.50 -12.41 41.28
N ASN A 164 22.12 -11.96 42.49
CA ASN A 164 23.04 -11.32 43.41
C ASN A 164 24.14 -12.35 43.70
N ASN A 165 25.28 -12.21 43.01
CA ASN A 165 26.51 -12.83 43.46
C ASN A 165 27.18 -11.80 44.37
N ASP A 166 27.07 -12.05 45.67
CA ASP A 166 27.91 -11.49 46.72
C ASP A 166 29.41 -11.74 46.45
#